data_AF-A0A7J0H8V2-F1
#
_entry.id   AF-A0A7J0H8V2-F1
#
_cell.length_a   1.000
_cell.length_b   1.000
_cell.length_c   1.000
_cell.angle_alpha   90.00
_cell.angle_beta   90.00
_cell.angle_gamma   90.00
#
_symmetry.space_group_name_H-M   'P 1'
#
loop_
_entity.id
_entity.type
_entity.pdbx_description
1 polymer ?
#
loop_
_entity_poly.entity_id
_entity_poly.type
_entity_poly.pdbx_seq_one_letter_code
_entity_poly.pdbx_strand_id
1 'polypeptide(L)'
;MYLFSFVFLWIPISCNVAPRYSPPDNIAVDCGSSGSSPAQDGRSWDGDIDSNKSLREILDSNSSVTYQAQTQPINKVPYFTARISQSEFTYVIPVTSTGPKFVRLHFFPSSYQGFDPSTAFFTVKANQFTLLSNFSASLTAASLGQQTIAKKEIGG
;
A
#
# COMPACT_ATOMS: atom_id res chain seq x y z
N MET A 1 28.42 -30.38 -55.68
CA MET A 1 28.39 -30.13 -54.22
C MET A 1 27.88 -28.71 -54.03
N TYR A 2 26.59 -28.53 -53.69
CA TYR A 2 25.97 -27.21 -53.57
C TYR A 2 26.13 -26.70 -52.13
N LEU A 3 26.77 -25.55 -51.97
CA LEU A 3 26.96 -24.90 -50.67
C LEU A 3 25.79 -23.94 -50.42
N PHE A 4 24.88 -24.27 -49.51
CA PHE A 4 23.76 -23.42 -49.13
C PHE A 4 24.24 -22.38 -48.11
N SER A 5 24.33 -21.11 -48.51
CA SER A 5 24.68 -20.00 -47.60
C SER A 5 23.40 -19.47 -46.94
N PHE A 6 23.27 -19.67 -45.62
CA PHE A 6 22.19 -19.10 -44.82
C PHE A 6 22.55 -17.67 -44.40
N VAL A 7 21.97 -16.67 -45.07
CA VAL A 7 22.06 -15.26 -44.64
C VAL A 7 21.06 -15.04 -43.50
N PHE A 8 21.54 -15.01 -42.26
CA PHE A 8 20.73 -14.60 -41.10
C PHE A 8 20.59 -13.07 -41.10
N LEU A 9 19.48 -12.58 -41.64
CA LEU A 9 19.03 -11.20 -41.44
C LEU A 9 18.59 -11.04 -39.98
N TRP A 10 19.51 -10.58 -39.12
CA TRP A 10 19.16 -10.06 -37.80
C TRP A 10 18.42 -8.74 -38.01
N ILE A 11 17.09 -8.79 -37.97
CA ILE A 11 16.26 -7.60 -37.86
C ILE A 11 16.31 -7.18 -36.38
N PRO A 12 17.01 -6.11 -35.97
CA PRO A 12 16.86 -5.58 -34.63
C PRO A 12 15.40 -5.18 -34.41
N ILE A 13 14.70 -5.96 -33.58
CA ILE A 13 13.38 -5.60 -33.11
C ILE A 13 13.58 -4.42 -32.15
N SER A 14 13.40 -3.21 -32.66
CA SER A 14 13.35 -2.01 -31.83
C SER A 14 12.07 -2.08 -30.97
N CYS A 15 12.21 -2.64 -29.77
CA CYS A 15 11.15 -2.63 -28.77
C CYS A 15 10.97 -1.18 -28.31
N ASN A 16 10.03 -0.46 -28.93
CA ASN A 16 9.59 0.84 -28.46
C ASN A 16 8.79 0.64 -27.16
N VAL A 17 9.50 0.41 -26.05
CA VAL A 17 8.89 0.39 -24.73
C VAL A 17 8.48 1.83 -24.44
N ALA A 18 7.18 2.11 -24.42
CA ALA A 18 6.66 3.40 -23.98
C ALA A 18 7.27 3.75 -22.60
N PRO A 19 7.65 5.01 -22.37
CA PRO A 19 8.22 5.40 -21.08
C PRO A 19 7.22 5.04 -19.97
N ARG A 20 7.73 4.43 -18.90
CA ARG A 20 6.90 4.09 -17.73
C ARG A 20 6.33 5.39 -17.17
N TYR A 21 5.03 5.39 -16.88
CA TYR A 21 4.39 6.51 -16.22
C TYR A 21 5.06 6.77 -14.86
N SER A 22 5.55 7.99 -14.64
CA SER A 22 6.09 8.45 -13.36
C SER A 22 5.06 9.38 -12.71
N PRO A 23 4.32 8.92 -11.69
CA PRO A 23 3.34 9.77 -11.03
C PRO A 23 4.02 10.96 -10.33
N PRO A 24 3.45 12.17 -10.43
CA PRO A 24 3.99 13.35 -9.75
C PRO A 24 3.90 13.23 -8.22
N ASP A 25 2.84 12.57 -7.72
CA ASP A 25 2.72 12.21 -6.30
C ASP A 25 2.82 10.68 -6.16
N ASN A 26 3.89 10.20 -5.52
CA ASN A 26 4.11 8.78 -5.24
C ASN A 26 4.41 8.56 -3.76
N ILE A 27 3.36 8.61 -2.95
CA ILE A 27 3.48 8.55 -1.50
C ILE A 27 3.15 7.12 -1.05
N ALA A 28 4.04 6.52 -0.26
CA ALA A 28 3.90 5.16 0.26
C ALA A 28 4.19 5.19 1.75
N VAL A 29 3.27 4.69 2.58
CA VAL A 29 3.47 4.71 4.03
C VAL A 29 3.16 3.41 4.71
N ASP A 30 4.09 3.08 5.58
CA ASP A 30 4.14 1.88 6.40
C ASP A 30 3.64 2.24 7.79
N CYS A 31 2.35 1.98 8.02
CA CYS A 31 1.66 2.43 9.22
C CYS A 31 2.25 1.73 10.46
N GLY A 32 2.59 2.51 11.49
CA GLY A 32 3.17 1.98 12.71
C GLY A 32 4.64 1.57 12.62
N SER A 33 5.35 1.94 11.55
CA SER A 33 6.81 1.83 11.47
C SER A 33 7.50 3.20 11.56
N SER A 34 8.82 3.18 11.75
CA SER A 34 9.67 4.37 11.75
C SER A 34 10.74 4.27 10.66
N GLY A 35 11.24 5.43 10.20
CA GLY A 35 12.25 5.49 9.15
C GLY A 35 11.69 5.19 7.76
N SER A 36 12.57 4.86 6.81
CA SER A 36 12.18 4.51 5.43
C SER A 36 12.74 3.14 5.08
N SER A 37 11.90 2.25 4.54
CA SER A 37 12.27 0.87 4.23
C SER A 37 11.83 0.47 2.83
N PRO A 38 12.67 -0.24 2.05
CA PRO A 38 12.25 -0.78 0.77
C PRO A 38 11.36 -2.02 0.97
N ALA A 39 10.28 -2.12 0.19
CA ALA A 39 9.54 -3.35 -0.01
C ALA A 39 10.28 -4.27 -1.02
N GLN A 40 9.77 -5.49 -1.17
CA GLN A 40 10.40 -6.51 -2.05
C GLN A 40 10.45 -6.08 -3.52
N ASP A 41 9.53 -5.23 -3.96
CA ASP A 41 9.49 -4.65 -5.31
C ASP A 41 10.45 -3.46 -5.48
N GLY A 42 11.21 -3.12 -4.45
CA GLY A 42 12.14 -1.98 -4.43
C GLY A 42 11.48 -0.63 -4.16
N ARG A 43 10.15 -0.57 -3.98
CA ARG A 43 9.47 0.66 -3.60
C ARG A 43 9.84 1.03 -2.17
N SER A 44 10.28 2.26 -1.94
CA SER A 44 10.49 2.81 -0.60
C SER A 44 9.16 3.19 0.05
N TRP A 45 9.00 2.82 1.32
CA TRP A 45 7.86 3.12 2.18
C TRP A 45 8.35 3.88 3.41
N ASP A 46 7.70 4.99 3.71
CA ASP A 46 8.04 5.79 4.88
C ASP A 46 7.15 5.42 6.07
N GLY A 47 7.74 5.23 7.23
CA GLY A 47 7.03 4.99 8.47
C GLY A 47 6.25 6.23 8.92
N ASP A 48 5.11 6.02 9.57
CA ASP A 48 4.28 7.12 10.12
C ASP A 48 4.61 7.49 11.57
N ILE A 49 5.57 6.82 12.20
CA ILE A 49 6.13 7.19 13.51
C ILE A 49 7.24 8.21 13.29
N ASP A 50 7.12 9.37 13.94
CA ASP A 50 8.13 10.44 13.97
C ASP A 50 8.60 10.92 12.58
N SER A 51 7.73 10.86 11.57
CA SER A 51 8.08 11.24 10.19
C SER A 51 8.31 12.74 10.06
N ASN A 52 9.57 13.17 10.25
CA ASN A 52 10.05 14.54 10.00
C ASN A 52 10.06 14.91 8.50
N LYS A 53 9.93 13.93 7.60
CA LYS A 53 9.95 14.18 6.15
C LYS A 53 8.55 14.37 5.59
N SER A 54 8.32 15.57 5.04
CA SER A 54 7.24 15.95 4.14
C SER A 54 5.94 15.13 4.28
N LEU A 55 5.26 15.41 5.39
CA LEU A 55 3.81 15.51 5.49
C LEU A 55 3.03 14.21 5.70
N ARG A 56 2.82 13.89 6.99
CA ARG A 56 1.64 13.18 7.50
C ARG A 56 1.28 13.71 8.86
N GLU A 57 0.32 14.62 8.91
CA GLU A 57 -0.33 14.92 10.18
C GLU A 57 -1.37 13.83 10.42
N ILE A 58 -1.34 13.23 11.61
CA ILE A 58 -2.37 12.31 12.06
C ILE A 58 -3.21 13.09 13.06
N LEU A 59 -4.39 13.50 12.60
CA LEU A 59 -5.37 14.14 13.48
C LEU A 59 -5.99 13.07 14.37
N ASP A 60 -6.23 13.44 15.63
CA ASP A 60 -6.69 12.54 16.68
C ASP A 60 -5.77 11.32 16.89
N SER A 61 -4.46 11.50 16.74
CA SER A 61 -3.47 10.42 16.89
C SER A 61 -3.56 9.68 18.24
N ASN A 62 -3.97 10.37 19.31
CA ASN A 62 -4.24 9.78 20.64
C ASN A 62 -5.36 8.72 20.62
N SER A 63 -6.21 8.71 19.59
CA SER A 63 -7.22 7.69 19.39
C SER A 63 -6.65 6.41 18.77
N SER A 64 -5.41 6.44 18.26
CA SER A 64 -4.75 5.34 17.56
C SER A 64 -3.52 4.83 18.30
N VAL A 65 -3.18 3.57 18.08
CA VAL A 65 -2.01 2.88 18.64
C VAL A 65 -1.29 2.12 17.53
N THR A 66 0.02 1.93 17.68
CA THR A 66 0.85 1.23 16.69
C THR A 66 1.33 -0.10 17.24
N TYR A 67 1.16 -1.18 16.48
CA TYR A 67 1.59 -2.52 16.87
C TYR A 67 2.23 -3.28 15.73
N GLN A 68 3.10 -4.22 16.08
CA GLN A 68 3.51 -5.29 15.19
C GLN A 68 2.46 -6.40 15.18
N ALA A 69 2.30 -7.03 14.02
CA ALA A 69 1.47 -8.21 13.88
C ALA A 69 2.04 -9.37 14.72
N GLN A 70 1.16 -10.11 15.39
CA GLN A 70 1.57 -11.31 16.15
C GLN A 70 2.06 -12.45 15.25
N THR A 71 1.66 -12.45 13.98
CA THR A 71 2.15 -13.38 12.96
C THR A 71 3.00 -12.65 11.94
N GLN A 72 3.97 -13.34 11.33
CA GLN A 72 4.82 -12.72 10.30
C GLN A 72 4.18 -12.91 8.92
N PRO A 73 3.91 -11.82 8.17
CA PRO A 73 3.51 -11.93 6.77
C PRO A 73 4.72 -12.33 5.91
N ILE A 74 4.44 -12.94 4.75
CA ILE A 74 5.48 -13.26 3.74
C ILE A 74 6.29 -12.01 3.37
N ASN A 75 5.58 -10.91 3.12
CA ASN A 75 6.17 -9.61 2.80
C ASN A 75 6.01 -8.68 4.01
N LYS A 76 7.12 -8.29 4.64
CA LYS A 76 7.08 -7.48 5.86
C LYS A 76 6.68 -6.04 5.62
N VAL A 77 7.21 -5.38 4.60
CA VAL A 77 6.84 -3.99 4.29
C VAL A 77 5.73 -4.01 3.23
N PRO A 78 4.56 -3.40 3.45
CA PRO A 78 4.13 -2.57 4.60
C PRO A 78 3.14 -3.29 5.56
N TYR A 79 3.28 -4.60 5.75
CA TYR A 79 2.25 -5.44 6.40
C TYR A 79 2.58 -5.84 7.84
N PHE A 80 3.84 -5.74 8.26
CA PHE A 80 4.29 -6.25 9.55
C PHE A 80 3.88 -5.35 10.72
N THR A 81 3.76 -4.05 10.48
CA THR A 81 3.24 -3.06 11.44
C THR A 81 1.89 -2.53 11.00
N ALA A 82 1.11 -2.03 11.96
CA ALA A 82 -0.13 -1.32 11.68
C ALA A 82 -0.37 -0.21 12.70
N ARG A 83 -1.12 0.81 12.27
CA ARG A 83 -1.79 1.78 13.15
C ARG A 83 -3.26 1.41 13.26
N ILE A 84 -3.74 1.27 14.48
CA ILE A 84 -5.03 0.67 14.81
C ILE A 84 -5.76 1.59 15.78
N SER A 85 -7.07 1.72 15.64
CA SER A 85 -7.90 2.53 16.52
C SER A 85 -9.27 1.88 16.72
N GLN A 86 -9.89 2.11 17.87
CA GLN A 86 -11.31 1.83 18.13
C GLN A 86 -12.22 3.04 17.83
N SER A 87 -11.60 4.17 17.48
CA SER A 87 -12.24 5.46 17.21
C SER A 87 -11.84 5.97 15.83
N GLU A 88 -12.46 7.06 15.39
CA GLU A 88 -12.04 7.72 14.17
C GLU A 88 -10.66 8.39 14.35
N PHE A 89 -9.84 8.34 13.29
CA PHE A 89 -8.60 9.10 13.16
C PHE A 89 -8.37 9.41 11.68
N THR A 90 -7.60 10.48 11.40
CA THR A 90 -7.42 10.98 10.04
C THR A 90 -5.97 11.14 9.67
N TYR A 91 -5.59 10.60 8.49
CA TYR A 91 -4.33 10.95 7.84
C TYR A 91 -4.51 12.17 6.94
N VAL A 92 -3.66 13.18 7.11
CA VAL A 92 -3.53 14.31 6.19
C VAL A 92 -2.33 14.05 5.28
N ILE A 93 -2.62 13.75 4.01
CA ILE A 93 -1.61 13.49 2.98
C ILE A 93 -1.68 14.62 1.95
N PRO A 94 -0.69 15.52 1.90
CA PRO A 94 -0.66 16.54 0.88
C PRO A 94 -0.17 15.96 -0.44
N VAL A 95 -0.82 16.43 -1.48
CA VAL A 95 -0.52 16.10 -2.86
C VAL A 95 -0.20 17.39 -3.58
N THR A 96 0.80 17.35 -4.45
CA THR A 96 1.29 18.53 -5.17
C THR A 96 0.62 18.68 -6.53
N SER A 97 0.14 17.57 -7.11
CA SER A 97 -0.51 17.59 -8.42
C SER A 97 -2.03 17.66 -8.33
N THR A 98 -2.66 18.29 -9.31
CA THR A 98 -4.11 18.30 -9.50
C THR A 98 -4.60 17.04 -10.23
N GLY A 99 -5.89 16.75 -10.12
CA GLY A 99 -6.54 15.63 -10.82
C GLY A 99 -6.59 14.31 -10.03
N PRO A 100 -7.18 13.25 -10.62
CA PRO A 100 -7.47 12.00 -9.93
C PRO A 100 -6.21 11.33 -9.37
N LYS A 101 -6.35 10.69 -8.22
CA LYS A 101 -5.28 9.95 -7.54
C LYS A 101 -5.68 8.50 -7.35
N PHE A 102 -4.70 7.60 -7.39
CA PHE A 102 -4.91 6.23 -6.95
C PHE A 102 -4.61 6.12 -5.47
N VAL A 103 -5.60 5.69 -4.70
CA VAL A 103 -5.42 5.33 -3.30
C VAL A 103 -5.31 3.82 -3.23
N ARG A 104 -4.24 3.31 -2.61
CA ARG A 104 -4.10 1.88 -2.35
C ARG A 104 -4.00 1.64 -0.84
N LEU A 105 -4.97 0.92 -0.31
CA LEU A 105 -5.06 0.57 1.10
C LEU A 105 -4.53 -0.86 1.29
N HIS A 106 -3.59 -1.02 2.21
CA HIS A 106 -2.91 -2.28 2.49
C HIS A 106 -3.36 -2.82 3.85
N PHE A 107 -3.77 -4.09 3.90
CA PHE A 107 -4.25 -4.72 5.12
C PHE A 107 -3.60 -6.08 5.33
N PHE A 108 -3.25 -6.36 6.59
CA PHE A 108 -2.88 -7.68 7.05
C PHE A 108 -3.76 -8.04 8.26
N PRO A 109 -4.81 -8.85 8.09
CA PRO A 109 -5.72 -9.21 9.18
C PRO A 109 -5.08 -10.24 10.14
N SER A 110 -4.08 -9.80 10.89
CA SER A 110 -3.49 -10.53 12.02
C SER A 110 -4.07 -10.02 13.34
N SER A 111 -3.82 -10.76 14.42
CA SER A 111 -3.96 -10.21 15.77
C SER A 111 -2.86 -9.18 16.04
N TYR A 112 -3.24 -8.09 16.72
CA TYR A 112 -2.36 -7.00 17.13
C TYR A 112 -2.68 -6.66 18.58
N GLN A 113 -1.83 -7.05 19.53
CA GLN A 113 -1.95 -6.78 20.98
C GLN A 113 -3.36 -6.43 21.50
N GLY A 114 -4.25 -7.43 21.61
CA GLY A 114 -5.62 -7.26 22.13
C GLY A 114 -6.67 -6.85 21.09
N PHE A 115 -6.27 -6.60 19.84
CA PHE A 115 -7.17 -6.39 18.71
C PHE A 115 -7.32 -7.69 17.91
N ASP A 116 -8.55 -8.19 17.85
CA ASP A 116 -8.94 -9.36 17.08
C ASP A 116 -9.37 -8.94 15.66
N PRO A 117 -8.74 -9.46 14.59
CA PRO A 117 -9.09 -9.10 13.22
C PRO A 117 -10.50 -9.57 12.80
N SER A 118 -11.10 -10.54 13.49
CA SER A 118 -12.44 -11.04 13.20
C SER A 118 -13.56 -10.06 13.58
N THR A 119 -13.30 -9.17 14.54
CA THR A 119 -14.24 -8.14 14.98
C THR A 119 -13.99 -6.78 14.35
N ALA A 120 -12.94 -6.66 13.52
CA ALA A 120 -12.57 -5.42 12.85
C ALA A 120 -13.46 -5.14 11.63
N PHE A 121 -14.45 -4.27 11.84
CA PHE A 121 -15.28 -3.68 10.78
C PHE A 121 -15.13 -2.17 10.80
N PHE A 122 -14.79 -1.59 9.65
CA PHE A 122 -14.52 -0.16 9.58
C PHE A 122 -14.92 0.44 8.23
N THR A 123 -15.00 1.77 8.22
CA THR A 123 -15.25 2.59 7.03
C THR A 123 -14.01 3.42 6.78
N VAL A 124 -13.59 3.51 5.52
CA VAL A 124 -12.51 4.40 5.10
C VAL A 124 -13.09 5.45 4.17
N LYS A 125 -12.84 6.71 4.49
CA LYS A 125 -13.22 7.85 3.66
C LYS A 125 -11.97 8.57 3.17
N ALA A 126 -12.06 9.14 1.98
CA ALA A 126 -11.08 10.08 1.44
C ALA A 126 -11.84 11.28 0.89
N ASN A 127 -11.65 12.44 1.52
CA ASN A 127 -12.47 13.64 1.27
C ASN A 127 -13.97 13.28 1.35
N GLN A 128 -14.77 13.71 0.38
CA GLN A 128 -16.20 13.39 0.27
C GLN A 128 -16.52 11.94 -0.15
N PHE A 129 -15.53 11.09 -0.42
CA PHE A 129 -15.75 9.74 -0.95
C PHE A 129 -15.62 8.67 0.14
N THR A 130 -16.55 7.73 0.15
CA THR A 130 -16.41 6.50 0.94
C THR A 130 -15.70 5.46 0.08
N LEU A 131 -14.48 5.10 0.46
CA LEU A 131 -13.65 4.12 -0.24
C LEU A 131 -14.01 2.69 0.17
N LEU A 132 -14.23 2.47 1.46
CA LEU A 132 -14.62 1.20 2.05
C LEU A 132 -15.74 1.45 3.04
N SER A 133 -16.73 0.57 3.09
CA SER A 133 -17.86 0.65 4.03
C SER A 133 -18.10 -0.71 4.65
N ASN A 134 -18.26 -0.74 5.98
CA ASN A 134 -18.44 -1.96 6.78
C ASN A 134 -17.47 -3.08 6.37
N PHE A 135 -16.21 -2.70 6.13
CA PHE A 135 -15.23 -3.59 5.53
C PHE A 135 -14.54 -4.43 6.60
N SER A 136 -14.41 -5.73 6.33
CA SER A 136 -13.59 -6.66 7.11
C SER A 136 -12.46 -7.21 6.26
N ALA A 137 -11.23 -6.87 6.65
CA ALA A 137 -10.02 -7.40 6.01
C ALA A 137 -9.90 -8.92 6.21
N SER A 138 -10.31 -9.43 7.38
CA SER A 138 -10.25 -10.86 7.72
C SER A 138 -11.16 -11.70 6.83
N LEU A 139 -12.43 -11.31 6.68
CA LEU A 139 -13.37 -12.01 5.78
C LEU A 139 -12.90 -11.94 4.32
N THR A 140 -12.37 -10.80 3.90
CA THR A 140 -11.85 -10.62 2.54
C THR A 140 -10.65 -11.53 2.28
N ALA A 141 -9.67 -11.55 3.19
CA ALA A 141 -8.48 -12.41 3.13
C ALA A 141 -8.86 -13.90 3.09
N ALA A 142 -9.77 -14.33 3.97
CA ALA A 142 -10.27 -15.70 4.01
C ALA A 142 -10.94 -16.10 2.69
N SER A 143 -11.80 -15.23 2.14
CA SER A 143 -12.50 -15.50 0.86
C SER A 143 -11.56 -15.63 -0.34
N LEU A 144 -10.43 -14.91 -0.31
CA LEU A 144 -9.43 -14.91 -1.39
C LEU A 144 -8.32 -15.95 -1.19
N GLY A 145 -8.26 -16.61 -0.02
CA GLY A 145 -7.13 -17.46 0.36
C GLY A 145 -5.80 -16.71 0.43
N GLN A 146 -5.84 -15.42 0.76
CA GLN A 146 -4.66 -14.55 0.81
C GLN A 146 -4.34 -14.17 2.25
N GLN A 147 -3.05 -14.01 2.56
CA GLN A 147 -2.64 -13.49 3.87
C GLN A 147 -2.81 -11.97 3.96
N THR A 148 -2.56 -11.23 2.88
CA THR A 148 -2.58 -9.77 2.84
C THR A 148 -3.49 -9.28 1.72
N ILE A 149 -4.07 -8.10 1.88
CA ILE A 149 -4.98 -7.47 0.93
C ILE A 149 -4.43 -6.11 0.50
N ALA A 150 -4.53 -5.82 -0.78
CA ALA A 150 -4.31 -4.48 -1.32
C ALA A 150 -5.55 -4.04 -2.11
N LYS A 151 -6.30 -3.07 -1.58
CA LYS A 151 -7.47 -2.47 -2.25
C LYS A 151 -7.05 -1.22 -2.99
N LYS A 152 -7.37 -1.13 -4.28
CA LYS A 152 -7.09 0.05 -5.11
C LYS A 152 -8.41 0.78 -5.37
N GLU A 153 -8.45 2.04 -4.97
CA GLU A 153 -9.58 2.93 -5.17
C GLU A 153 -9.14 4.19 -5.95
N ILE A 154 -10.08 4.84 -6.62
CA ILE A 154 -9.85 6.12 -7.31
C ILE A 154 -10.29 7.23 -6.37
N GLY A 155 -9.32 8.02 -5.88
CA GLY A 155 -9.59 9.27 -5.18
C GLY A 155 -9.85 10.38 -6.20
N GLY A 156 -10.97 11.06 -6.06
CA GLY A 156 -11.35 12.22 -6.89
C GLY A 156 -10.60 13.49 -6.51
#